data_AF-A0A923CTV5-F1
#
_entry.id   AF-A0A923CTV5-F1
#
_cell.length_a   1.000
_cell.length_b   1.000
_cell.length_c   1.000
_cell.angle_alpha   90.00
_cell.angle_beta   90.00
_cell.angle_gamma   90.00
#
_symmetry.space_group_name_H-M   'P 1'
#
loop_
_entity.id
_entity.type
_entity.pdbx_description
1 polymer ?
#
loop_
_entity_poly.entity_id
_entity_poly.type
_entity_poly.pdbx_seq_one_letter_code
_entity_poly.pdbx_strand_id
1 'polypeptide(L)'
;MFQYRQNEIHMKQNGKKLFSLFLLIIVLSVSSIGRDGARAGSSETFLIEKNLHRLHDPVVVSGDLLPGFHGFEIKNLRLYSYQKNLFQIIPFQVDERNPEGEFVFTGGEDAGEDIDKGQFDYNDEIIFMAKDTGGKAPQKLWSEIGYIGSEIVIIDPKDSTQKAWVYLICFSTPPPPLSDEDYVTYIPDQEKVYSRYYGMKYKKGSPFYMDLNYPEEAGGNGKDFFDRIKVRLSVNAFFNLLEIKKTEEDFRSVVVGWKDGPIRALRKVENYFRILFNLSSPSIFSVNEYYERMTYTPVQLTIPFKLKWVFNSFGVNDWTWTIYGDFPGLKGGAAYTDQNTGGFQFTGSHSTEYLNQHIDMSRFSWGYNTKPGVGTWFPNLLLPEILYGIVTLHIVDDETLLDPPEDTPGLIGAGMKSQWNSVHPDLIELLEPGTYELSMDTYFPHPTIRIEEVEEWLQIRQFPLWVEVAEMQINPSVSPPSGQTKKAKEIMGPNPDNEDKGFEGVITDTRGRVFFLTHIFFYSGSYRVTPRTNILGRRFSKNDYRLLEFSDIKQITHRYEEKDPISLMKNPMVQKIELKEGRTIQLLGCKPCGFSGILSDGKKIFLWDTQIQSIVFSD
;
A
#
# COMPACT_ATOMS: atom_id res chain seq x y z
N MET A 1 15.61 52.16 42.97
CA MET A 1 14.13 52.20 43.04
C MET A 1 13.67 50.77 43.16
N PHE A 2 13.48 50.23 44.37
CA PHE A 2 12.28 50.37 45.21
C PHE A 2 11.07 49.61 44.61
N GLN A 3 10.44 48.64 45.30
CA GLN A 3 10.65 48.19 46.69
C GLN A 3 10.28 46.72 46.96
N TYR A 4 10.96 46.12 47.93
CA TYR A 4 10.74 44.77 48.49
C TYR A 4 9.86 44.85 49.76
N ARG A 5 8.86 43.97 49.91
CA ARG A 5 8.20 43.53 51.17
C ARG A 5 7.24 42.37 50.82
N GLN A 6 7.26 41.17 51.39
CA GLN A 6 7.26 40.70 52.79
C GLN A 6 5.98 41.03 53.58
N ASN A 7 5.16 40.00 53.88
CA ASN A 7 5.06 39.45 55.25
C ASN A 7 4.14 38.20 55.33
N GLU A 8 4.60 37.17 56.03
CA GLU A 8 3.73 36.15 56.67
C GLU A 8 3.62 36.47 58.18
N ILE A 9 2.46 36.24 58.79
CA ILE A 9 2.33 36.05 60.26
C ILE A 9 1.27 34.97 60.55
N HIS A 10 1.54 34.11 61.54
CA HIS A 10 0.63 33.05 62.04
C HIS A 10 -0.65 33.60 62.72
N MET A 11 -1.76 32.84 62.71
CA MET A 11 -2.15 31.97 63.85
C MET A 11 -3.47 31.19 63.71
N LYS A 12 -3.38 29.91 64.15
CA LYS A 12 -4.36 29.00 64.78
C LYS A 12 -5.87 29.34 64.92
N GLN A 13 -6.65 28.28 64.67
CA GLN A 13 -7.77 27.71 65.46
C GLN A 13 -9.25 28.17 65.25
N ASN A 14 -10.02 27.19 64.74
CA ASN A 14 -11.31 26.68 65.27
C ASN A 14 -12.49 27.63 65.56
N GLY A 15 -13.52 27.61 64.70
CA GLY A 15 -14.83 28.22 65.01
C GLY A 15 -16.01 27.85 64.09
N LYS A 16 -16.80 26.86 64.51
CA LYS A 16 -18.25 26.59 64.28
C LYS A 16 -19.10 27.79 63.76
N LYS A 17 -20.23 27.68 63.04
CA LYS A 17 -21.10 26.55 62.58
C LYS A 17 -22.24 27.14 61.71
N LEU A 18 -22.67 26.49 60.61
CA LEU A 18 -24.03 26.52 59.99
C LEU A 18 -23.99 25.60 58.74
N PHE A 19 -24.94 24.70 58.42
CA PHE A 19 -26.15 24.21 59.12
C PHE A 19 -26.66 22.90 58.45
N SER A 20 -27.19 21.91 59.21
CA SER A 20 -28.03 20.75 58.79
C SER A 20 -27.54 19.78 57.67
N LEU A 21 -27.86 18.46 57.60
CA LEU A 21 -28.45 17.43 58.49
C LEU A 21 -28.05 16.06 57.84
N PHE A 22 -27.50 15.01 58.50
CA PHE A 22 -28.15 13.98 59.34
C PHE A 22 -29.47 13.41 58.76
N LEU A 23 -29.84 12.11 58.78
CA LEU A 23 -29.19 10.78 59.00
C LEU A 23 -30.27 9.70 58.58
N LEU A 24 -30.18 8.34 58.58
CA LEU A 24 -29.27 7.27 59.05
C LEU A 24 -29.54 5.94 58.26
N ILE A 25 -28.68 4.93 58.43
CA ILE A 25 -28.78 3.52 57.98
C ILE A 25 -29.97 2.75 58.61
N ILE A 26 -30.55 1.75 57.91
CA ILE A 26 -31.00 0.44 58.47
C ILE A 26 -31.35 -0.57 57.35
N VAL A 27 -31.31 -1.88 57.67
CA VAL A 27 -31.57 -3.02 56.77
C VAL A 27 -32.53 -4.02 57.44
N LEU A 28 -33.64 -4.42 56.80
CA LEU A 28 -34.18 -5.81 56.76
C LEU A 28 -35.60 -6.00 56.13
N SER A 29 -35.72 -7.09 55.36
CA SER A 29 -36.85 -8.02 55.18
C SER A 29 -38.31 -7.61 54.80
N VAL A 30 -38.69 -8.03 53.59
CA VAL A 30 -39.87 -8.86 53.21
C VAL A 30 -41.31 -8.40 53.55
N SER A 31 -42.06 -7.99 52.50
CA SER A 31 -43.45 -8.39 52.11
C SER A 31 -44.09 -7.33 51.19
N SER A 32 -44.97 -7.59 50.21
CA SER A 32 -45.24 -8.71 49.28
C SER A 32 -46.35 -8.25 48.30
N ILE A 33 -46.46 -8.86 47.10
CA ILE A 33 -47.59 -8.72 46.11
C ILE A 33 -47.71 -7.34 45.41
N GLY A 34 -47.68 -7.32 44.05
CA GLY A 34 -47.85 -6.08 43.27
C GLY A 34 -47.73 -6.21 41.74
N ARG A 35 -48.48 -7.15 41.13
CA ARG A 35 -48.54 -7.53 39.70
C ARG A 35 -48.01 -6.57 38.61
N ASP A 36 -47.18 -7.15 37.74
CA ASP A 36 -47.31 -7.16 36.27
C ASP A 36 -47.49 -5.83 35.53
N GLY A 37 -46.38 -5.18 35.21
CA GLY A 37 -46.28 -4.12 34.19
C GLY A 37 -45.16 -4.42 33.20
N ALA A 38 -45.40 -5.34 32.25
CA ALA A 38 -44.40 -5.78 31.27
C ALA A 38 -44.08 -4.69 30.22
N ARG A 39 -43.25 -3.71 30.60
CA ARG A 39 -42.55 -2.89 29.62
C ARG A 39 -41.54 -3.77 28.89
N ALA A 40 -41.74 -3.94 27.58
CA ALA A 40 -40.70 -4.45 26.71
C ALA A 40 -39.48 -3.55 26.86
N GLY A 41 -38.34 -4.13 27.26
CA GLY A 41 -37.08 -3.41 27.29
C GLY A 41 -36.69 -3.07 25.86
N SER A 42 -36.80 -1.79 25.50
CA SER A 42 -36.08 -1.25 24.34
C SER A 42 -34.60 -1.50 24.59
N SER A 43 -34.01 -2.45 23.88
CA SER A 43 -32.56 -2.62 23.86
C SER A 43 -31.97 -1.35 23.30
N GLU A 44 -31.40 -0.52 24.17
CA GLU A 44 -30.57 0.62 23.78
C GLU A 44 -29.42 0.03 22.97
N THR A 45 -29.55 0.15 21.65
CA THR A 45 -28.59 -0.43 20.71
C THR A 45 -27.42 0.53 20.68
N PHE A 46 -26.42 0.25 21.53
CA PHE A 46 -25.25 1.09 21.70
C PHE A 46 -24.62 1.40 20.34
N LEU A 47 -24.65 2.69 19.97
CA LEU A 47 -24.01 3.20 18.77
C LEU A 47 -22.50 3.08 18.96
N ILE A 48 -21.86 2.24 18.14
CA ILE A 48 -20.40 2.17 18.10
C ILE A 48 -19.96 3.17 17.03
N GLU A 49 -19.55 4.36 17.47
CA GLU A 49 -19.00 5.37 16.57
C GLU A 49 -17.68 4.88 15.93
N LYS A 50 -17.32 5.45 14.78
CA LYS A 50 -16.03 5.19 14.14
C LYS A 50 -14.90 5.60 15.06
N ASN A 51 -14.00 4.67 15.36
CA ASN A 51 -12.75 4.94 16.07
C ASN A 51 -11.51 4.49 15.26
N LEU A 52 -11.65 4.25 13.96
CA LEU A 52 -10.50 4.15 13.05
C LEU A 52 -9.92 5.54 12.78
N HIS A 53 -8.69 5.78 13.22
CA HIS A 53 -8.00 7.07 13.02
C HIS A 53 -7.45 7.26 11.60
N ARG A 54 -7.22 6.17 10.86
CA ARG A 54 -6.63 6.20 9.52
C ARG A 54 -7.61 6.70 8.46
N LEU A 55 -7.19 7.69 7.69
CA LEU A 55 -8.04 8.41 6.73
C LEU A 55 -7.66 8.17 5.26
N HIS A 56 -6.35 8.09 4.98
CA HIS A 56 -5.81 8.13 3.63
C HIS A 56 -5.69 6.76 2.95
N ASP A 57 -5.80 5.67 3.69
CA ASP A 57 -5.80 4.31 3.15
C ASP A 57 -6.92 4.07 2.12
N PRO A 58 -6.61 3.54 0.93
CA PRO A 58 -7.61 2.81 0.14
C PRO A 58 -7.86 1.44 0.77
N VAL A 59 -9.13 1.08 0.93
CA VAL A 59 -9.57 -0.22 1.42
C VAL A 59 -10.03 -1.04 0.24
N VAL A 60 -9.36 -2.17 -0.01
CA VAL A 60 -9.69 -3.12 -1.08
C VAL A 60 -10.37 -4.35 -0.47
N VAL A 61 -11.55 -4.70 -0.99
CA VAL A 61 -12.32 -5.88 -0.59
C VAL A 61 -12.41 -6.82 -1.78
N SER A 62 -11.75 -7.97 -1.68
CA SER A 62 -11.76 -9.03 -2.70
C SER A 62 -13.11 -9.77 -2.73
N GLY A 63 -13.55 -10.13 -3.93
CA GLY A 63 -14.81 -10.83 -4.19
C GLY A 63 -14.96 -12.19 -3.52
N ASP A 64 -13.85 -12.86 -3.20
CA ASP A 64 -13.82 -14.13 -2.44
C ASP A 64 -14.42 -13.98 -1.03
N LEU A 65 -14.36 -12.78 -0.45
CA LEU A 65 -14.98 -12.45 0.85
C LEU A 65 -16.49 -12.20 0.75
N LEU A 66 -17.05 -12.10 -0.47
CA LEU A 66 -18.42 -11.66 -0.74
C LEU A 66 -19.24 -12.66 -1.60
N PRO A 67 -19.19 -13.99 -1.37
CA PRO A 67 -19.84 -14.99 -2.24
C PRO A 67 -21.37 -14.91 -2.31
N GLY A 68 -22.01 -14.17 -1.40
CA GLY A 68 -23.44 -13.86 -1.50
C GLY A 68 -23.80 -12.90 -2.64
N PHE A 69 -22.83 -12.11 -3.13
CA PHE A 69 -23.01 -11.12 -4.19
C PHE A 69 -22.59 -11.63 -5.58
N HIS A 70 -22.13 -12.88 -5.69
CA HIS A 70 -21.70 -13.43 -6.98
C HIS A 70 -22.86 -13.55 -7.98
N GLY A 71 -22.66 -13.07 -9.20
CA GLY A 71 -23.71 -13.03 -10.25
C GLY A 71 -24.75 -11.92 -10.08
N PHE A 72 -24.47 -10.89 -9.27
CA PHE A 72 -25.27 -9.66 -9.23
C PHE A 72 -24.62 -8.57 -10.09
N GLU A 73 -25.41 -7.90 -10.94
CA GLU A 73 -24.87 -6.84 -11.81
C GLU A 73 -24.27 -5.70 -10.97
N ILE A 74 -23.00 -5.34 -11.21
CA ILE A 74 -22.22 -4.35 -10.46
C ILE A 74 -22.96 -3.02 -10.32
N LYS A 75 -23.66 -2.59 -11.38
CA LYS A 75 -24.46 -1.35 -11.43
C LYS A 75 -25.58 -1.27 -10.37
N ASN A 76 -26.00 -2.39 -9.79
CA ASN A 76 -27.04 -2.48 -8.76
C ASN A 76 -26.50 -2.45 -7.32
N LEU A 77 -25.18 -2.55 -7.13
CA LEU A 77 -24.50 -2.47 -5.84
C LEU A 77 -24.37 -1.01 -5.39
N ARG A 78 -24.50 -0.73 -4.09
CA ARG A 78 -24.15 0.56 -3.47
C ARG A 78 -23.43 0.33 -2.15
N LEU A 79 -22.46 1.18 -1.87
CA LEU A 79 -21.75 1.20 -0.59
C LEU A 79 -22.24 2.37 0.27
N TYR A 80 -22.52 2.11 1.55
CA TYR A 80 -22.94 3.12 2.52
C TYR A 80 -22.01 3.15 3.73
N SER A 81 -21.86 4.33 4.34
CA SER A 81 -21.45 4.46 5.73
C SER A 81 -22.63 4.85 6.62
N TYR A 82 -22.58 4.50 7.90
CA TYR A 82 -23.56 4.94 8.88
C TYR A 82 -22.95 6.00 9.80
N GLN A 83 -23.46 7.22 9.71
CA GLN A 83 -22.93 8.39 10.43
C GLN A 83 -24.08 9.31 10.86
N LYS A 84 -24.00 9.85 12.09
CA LYS A 84 -25.01 10.78 12.65
C LYS A 84 -26.44 10.20 12.62
N ASN A 85 -26.56 8.88 12.83
CA ASN A 85 -27.79 8.09 12.73
C ASN A 85 -28.48 8.04 11.35
N LEU A 86 -27.72 8.27 10.27
CA LEU A 86 -28.19 8.15 8.89
C LEU A 86 -27.23 7.29 8.08
N PHE A 87 -27.77 6.52 7.13
CA PHE A 87 -26.97 5.94 6.05
C PHE A 87 -26.68 7.01 5.01
N GLN A 88 -25.41 7.10 4.61
CA GLN A 88 -24.94 8.02 3.58
C GLN A 88 -24.25 7.18 2.50
N ILE A 89 -24.62 7.38 1.24
CA ILE A 89 -23.93 6.75 0.11
C ILE A 89 -22.51 7.30 0.12
N ILE A 90 -21.52 6.42 0.00
CA ILE A 90 -20.11 6.81 -0.11
C ILE A 90 -19.60 6.45 -1.50
N PRO A 91 -18.59 7.18 -2.03
CA PRO A 91 -17.96 6.77 -3.27
C PRO A 91 -17.28 5.42 -3.06
N PHE A 92 -17.39 4.58 -4.09
CA PHE A 92 -16.73 3.29 -4.21
C PHE A 92 -16.62 2.97 -5.70
N GLN A 93 -15.75 2.03 -6.04
CA GLN A 93 -15.72 1.43 -7.37
C GLN A 93 -15.60 -0.09 -7.27
N VAL A 94 -15.91 -0.77 -8.37
CA VAL A 94 -15.57 -2.18 -8.57
C VAL A 94 -14.57 -2.26 -9.72
N ASP A 95 -13.45 -2.92 -9.49
CA ASP A 95 -12.45 -3.23 -10.51
C ASP A 95 -12.48 -4.72 -10.86
N GLU A 96 -13.15 -4.99 -11.98
CA GLU A 96 -13.26 -6.30 -12.62
C GLU A 96 -11.89 -6.89 -12.97
N ARG A 97 -11.76 -8.21 -12.82
CA ARG A 97 -10.56 -8.96 -13.21
C ARG A 97 -10.90 -10.15 -14.12
N ASN A 98 -10.11 -10.31 -15.18
CA ASN A 98 -10.25 -11.49 -16.04
C ASN A 98 -9.81 -12.77 -15.30
N PRO A 99 -10.10 -13.99 -15.83
CA PRO A 99 -9.70 -15.25 -15.19
C PRO A 99 -8.19 -15.37 -14.93
N GLU A 100 -7.35 -14.69 -15.70
CA GLU A 100 -5.90 -14.60 -15.53
C GLU A 100 -5.45 -13.65 -14.39
N GLY A 101 -6.35 -12.81 -13.87
CA GLY A 101 -6.11 -11.86 -12.78
C GLY A 101 -5.65 -10.47 -13.22
N GLU A 102 -5.59 -10.17 -14.52
CA GLU A 102 -5.41 -8.80 -15.01
C GLU A 102 -6.67 -7.96 -14.75
N PHE A 103 -6.52 -6.64 -14.69
CA PHE A 103 -7.68 -5.74 -14.62
C PHE A 103 -8.37 -5.61 -15.98
N VAL A 104 -9.69 -5.43 -15.99
CA VAL A 104 -10.43 -4.99 -17.18
C VAL A 104 -10.37 -3.46 -17.31
N PHE A 105 -10.03 -2.99 -18.51
CA PHE A 105 -9.87 -1.56 -18.83
C PHE A 105 -11.05 -1.04 -19.64
N THR A 106 -11.44 0.21 -19.38
CA THR A 106 -12.58 0.88 -20.05
C THR A 106 -12.14 1.79 -21.21
N GLY A 107 -10.84 1.98 -21.41
CA GLY A 107 -10.27 2.66 -22.57
C GLY A 107 -8.84 2.20 -22.87
N GLY A 108 -8.37 2.50 -24.08
CA GLY A 108 -7.09 2.03 -24.62
C GLY A 108 -7.26 0.96 -25.71
N GLU A 109 -6.13 0.36 -26.10
CA GLU A 109 -6.08 -0.79 -27.01
C GLU A 109 -6.43 -2.11 -26.27
N ASP A 110 -6.12 -2.18 -24.96
CA ASP A 110 -6.47 -3.26 -24.03
C ASP A 110 -7.89 -3.11 -23.44
N ALA A 111 -8.75 -2.26 -24.01
CA ALA A 111 -10.12 -2.05 -23.51
C ALA A 111 -11.03 -3.26 -23.79
N GLY A 112 -11.87 -3.65 -22.82
CA GLY A 112 -12.69 -4.86 -22.95
C GLY A 112 -13.92 -4.93 -22.03
N GLU A 113 -14.64 -6.05 -22.13
CA GLU A 113 -15.64 -6.53 -21.17
C GLU A 113 -15.11 -7.82 -20.54
N ASP A 114 -15.43 -8.09 -19.28
CA ASP A 114 -15.14 -9.40 -18.69
C ASP A 114 -16.12 -10.51 -19.16
N ILE A 115 -15.80 -11.76 -18.83
CA ILE A 115 -16.56 -12.95 -19.22
C ILE A 115 -17.93 -13.05 -18.54
N ASP A 116 -18.07 -12.49 -17.33
CA ASP A 116 -19.34 -12.37 -16.58
C ASP A 116 -20.23 -11.22 -17.10
N LYS A 117 -19.62 -10.20 -17.74
CA LYS A 117 -20.23 -8.99 -18.32
C LYS A 117 -20.83 -8.02 -17.30
N GLY A 118 -20.03 -7.62 -16.31
CA GLY A 118 -20.40 -6.66 -15.28
C GLY A 118 -21.28 -7.26 -14.19
N GLN A 119 -21.10 -8.55 -13.90
CA GLN A 119 -21.69 -9.28 -12.78
C GLN A 119 -20.61 -9.63 -11.78
N PHE A 120 -20.79 -9.17 -10.55
CA PHE A 120 -19.77 -9.30 -9.50
C PHE A 120 -19.32 -10.75 -9.27
N ASP A 121 -18.01 -10.96 -9.16
CA ASP A 121 -17.32 -12.25 -9.19
C ASP A 121 -16.47 -12.50 -7.91
N TYR A 122 -15.67 -13.58 -7.87
CA TYR A 122 -14.74 -13.92 -6.79
C TYR A 122 -13.38 -13.20 -6.89
N ASN A 123 -12.95 -12.77 -8.10
CA ASN A 123 -11.65 -12.12 -8.30
C ASN A 123 -11.72 -10.58 -8.32
N ASP A 124 -12.92 -10.02 -8.43
CA ASP A 124 -13.22 -8.59 -8.37
C ASP A 124 -12.68 -7.89 -7.12
N GLU A 125 -12.39 -6.60 -7.26
CA GLU A 125 -12.05 -5.73 -6.13
C GLU A 125 -13.10 -4.62 -5.93
N ILE A 126 -13.73 -4.55 -4.76
CA ILE A 126 -14.47 -3.36 -4.31
C ILE A 126 -13.51 -2.44 -3.57
N ILE A 127 -13.40 -1.17 -3.99
CA ILE A 127 -12.46 -0.19 -3.43
C ILE A 127 -13.20 1.06 -2.97
N PHE A 128 -12.82 1.58 -1.79
CA PHE A 128 -13.28 2.84 -1.20
C PHE A 128 -12.19 3.42 -0.28
N MET A 129 -12.30 4.69 0.15
CA MET A 129 -11.31 5.32 1.04
C MET A 129 -11.67 5.17 2.53
N ALA A 130 -10.68 4.95 3.39
CA ALA A 130 -10.86 4.77 4.83
C ALA A 130 -11.50 5.98 5.52
N LYS A 131 -11.29 7.22 5.02
CA LYS A 131 -11.97 8.45 5.47
C LYS A 131 -13.50 8.34 5.47
N ASP A 132 -14.09 7.67 4.48
CA ASP A 132 -15.55 7.71 4.22
C ASP A 132 -16.34 6.69 5.04
N THR A 133 -15.65 5.70 5.62
CA THR A 133 -16.20 4.68 6.52
C THR A 133 -16.89 5.30 7.74
N GLY A 134 -17.89 4.61 8.30
CA GLY A 134 -18.73 5.10 9.40
C GLY A 134 -18.65 4.28 10.67
N GLY A 135 -19.58 4.54 11.60
CA GLY A 135 -19.80 3.73 12.80
C GLY A 135 -20.68 2.51 12.52
N LYS A 136 -20.79 1.59 13.47
CA LYS A 136 -21.63 0.40 13.35
C LYS A 136 -23.12 0.77 13.41
N ALA A 137 -23.86 0.43 12.37
CA ALA A 137 -25.31 0.55 12.34
C ALA A 137 -26.00 -0.56 13.16
N PRO A 138 -27.16 -0.27 13.79
CA PRO A 138 -28.08 -1.29 14.28
C PRO A 138 -28.45 -2.29 13.16
N GLN A 139 -28.25 -3.60 13.40
CA GLN A 139 -28.30 -4.64 12.36
C GLN A 139 -29.56 -4.59 11.47
N LYS A 140 -30.73 -4.40 12.08
CA LYS A 140 -32.02 -4.34 11.37
C LYS A 140 -32.09 -3.21 10.34
N LEU A 141 -31.42 -2.08 10.60
CA LEU A 141 -31.57 -0.89 9.78
C LEU A 141 -30.84 -0.99 8.44
N TRP A 142 -29.79 -1.81 8.31
CA TRP A 142 -29.13 -2.05 7.02
C TRP A 142 -29.69 -3.25 6.26
N SER A 143 -30.13 -4.30 6.96
CA SER A 143 -30.72 -5.50 6.34
C SER A 143 -32.03 -5.25 5.59
N GLU A 144 -32.69 -4.12 5.84
CA GLU A 144 -34.00 -3.77 5.26
C GLU A 144 -33.90 -2.74 4.11
N ILE A 145 -32.71 -2.23 3.77
CA ILE A 145 -32.53 -1.14 2.77
C ILE A 145 -32.70 -1.63 1.32
N GLY A 146 -32.04 -2.74 0.98
CA GLY A 146 -32.00 -3.29 -0.39
C GLY A 146 -32.65 -4.68 -0.48
N TYR A 147 -32.26 -5.44 -1.50
CA TYR A 147 -32.62 -6.86 -1.65
C TYR A 147 -31.68 -7.77 -0.85
N ILE A 148 -30.37 -7.54 -0.94
CA ILE A 148 -29.35 -8.20 -0.11
C ILE A 148 -28.37 -7.17 0.44
N GLY A 149 -27.71 -7.50 1.56
CA GLY A 149 -26.64 -6.67 2.11
C GLY A 149 -25.66 -7.44 2.99
N SER A 150 -24.46 -6.87 3.19
CA SER A 150 -23.48 -7.30 4.18
C SER A 150 -22.86 -6.10 4.89
N GLU A 151 -22.59 -6.26 6.19
CA GLU A 151 -21.68 -5.38 6.94
C GLU A 151 -20.23 -5.75 6.61
N ILE A 152 -19.40 -4.75 6.34
CA ILE A 152 -17.96 -4.88 6.14
C ILE A 152 -17.28 -4.07 7.24
N VAL A 153 -16.38 -4.72 7.98
CA VAL A 153 -15.64 -4.15 9.11
C VAL A 153 -14.20 -3.89 8.67
N ILE A 154 -13.74 -2.66 8.84
CA ILE A 154 -12.38 -2.22 8.61
C ILE A 154 -11.67 -2.13 9.97
N ILE A 155 -10.47 -2.69 10.09
CA ILE A 155 -9.73 -2.81 11.37
C ILE A 155 -8.27 -2.39 11.16
N ASP A 156 -7.70 -1.63 12.10
CA ASP A 156 -6.26 -1.37 12.09
C ASP A 156 -5.45 -2.59 12.58
N PRO A 157 -4.51 -3.15 11.80
CA PRO A 157 -3.62 -4.22 12.26
C PRO A 157 -2.73 -3.85 13.45
N LYS A 158 -2.41 -2.56 13.66
CA LYS A 158 -1.57 -2.09 14.77
C LYS A 158 -2.36 -1.86 16.06
N ASP A 159 -3.68 -1.66 15.95
CA ASP A 159 -4.59 -1.51 17.07
C ASP A 159 -5.97 -2.08 16.69
N SER A 160 -6.19 -3.36 16.98
CA SER A 160 -7.43 -4.06 16.63
C SER A 160 -8.68 -3.57 17.38
N THR A 161 -8.53 -2.59 18.30
CA THR A 161 -9.66 -1.88 18.90
C THR A 161 -10.18 -0.75 18.01
N GLN A 162 -9.36 -0.23 17.08
CA GLN A 162 -9.75 0.80 16.11
C GLN A 162 -10.46 0.18 14.90
N LYS A 163 -11.73 0.55 14.74
CA LYS A 163 -12.61 -0.03 13.72
C LYS A 163 -13.49 1.02 13.05
N ALA A 164 -13.91 0.70 11.84
CA ALA A 164 -14.95 1.40 11.10
C ALA A 164 -15.80 0.41 10.29
N TRP A 165 -16.95 0.87 9.81
CA TRP A 165 -17.94 0.04 9.14
C TRP A 165 -18.43 0.67 7.84
N VAL A 166 -18.66 -0.18 6.84
CA VAL A 166 -19.43 0.14 5.63
C VAL A 166 -20.42 -0.99 5.35
N TYR A 167 -21.41 -0.68 4.52
CA TYR A 167 -22.53 -1.58 4.22
C TYR A 167 -22.67 -1.69 2.71
N LEU A 168 -22.35 -2.86 2.17
CA LEU A 168 -22.57 -3.19 0.77
C LEU A 168 -24.01 -3.68 0.63
N ILE A 169 -24.79 -3.00 -0.21
CA ILE A 169 -26.22 -3.27 -0.43
C ILE A 169 -26.46 -3.45 -1.93
N CYS A 170 -27.05 -4.58 -2.34
CA CYS A 170 -27.58 -4.71 -3.71
C CYS A 170 -29.06 -4.34 -3.73
N PHE A 171 -29.44 -3.48 -4.67
CA PHE A 171 -30.83 -3.11 -4.92
C PHE A 171 -31.44 -3.90 -6.07
N SER A 172 -32.76 -3.91 -6.12
CA SER A 172 -33.52 -4.28 -7.31
C SER A 172 -33.81 -3.04 -8.15
N THR A 173 -33.99 -3.22 -9.45
CA THR A 173 -33.93 -2.13 -10.44
C THR A 173 -35.14 -1.17 -10.36
N PRO A 174 -34.92 0.17 -10.43
CA PRO A 174 -33.64 0.86 -10.48
C PRO A 174 -33.00 1.06 -9.08
N PRO A 175 -31.68 0.92 -8.94
CA PRO A 175 -30.96 1.31 -7.72
C PRO A 175 -31.00 2.83 -7.48
N PRO A 176 -30.70 3.30 -6.25
CA PRO A 176 -30.39 4.71 -5.96
C PRO A 176 -29.23 5.24 -6.85
N PRO A 177 -28.98 6.56 -6.93
CA PRO A 177 -27.76 7.08 -7.56
C PRO A 177 -26.49 6.55 -6.88
N LEU A 178 -25.32 6.75 -7.52
CA LEU A 178 -24.02 6.59 -6.87
C LEU A 178 -23.71 7.83 -6.01
N SER A 179 -22.52 7.90 -5.44
CA SER A 179 -21.95 9.16 -4.96
C SER A 179 -21.55 10.03 -6.15
N ASP A 180 -21.73 11.36 -6.04
CA ASP A 180 -21.23 12.33 -7.01
C ASP A 180 -19.77 12.76 -6.72
N GLU A 181 -19.16 12.25 -5.64
CA GLU A 181 -17.76 12.49 -5.29
C GLU A 181 -16.82 11.65 -6.19
N ASP A 182 -15.89 12.34 -6.88
CA ASP A 182 -14.73 11.77 -7.58
C ASP A 182 -13.46 12.32 -6.92
N TYR A 183 -12.52 11.43 -6.59
CA TYR A 183 -11.27 11.76 -5.93
C TYR A 183 -10.06 11.84 -6.87
N VAL A 184 -10.12 11.31 -8.09
CA VAL A 184 -8.97 11.25 -9.00
C VAL A 184 -9.41 10.96 -10.44
N THR A 185 -9.04 11.85 -11.36
CA THR A 185 -9.40 11.76 -12.78
C THR A 185 -8.15 11.62 -13.64
N TYR A 186 -8.14 10.69 -14.59
CA TYR A 186 -7.14 10.57 -15.66
C TYR A 186 -7.68 11.11 -16.99
N ILE A 187 -6.92 12.00 -17.63
CA ILE A 187 -7.20 12.52 -18.98
C ILE A 187 -6.18 11.89 -19.95
N PRO A 188 -6.55 10.86 -20.73
CA PRO A 188 -5.63 10.14 -21.62
C PRO A 188 -4.99 11.03 -22.69
N ASP A 189 -5.80 11.88 -23.35
CA ASP A 189 -5.33 12.79 -24.42
C ASP A 189 -4.29 13.82 -23.95
N GLN A 190 -4.24 14.09 -22.64
CA GLN A 190 -3.28 15.02 -22.02
C GLN A 190 -2.17 14.29 -21.24
N GLU A 191 -2.23 12.96 -21.16
CA GLU A 191 -1.34 12.13 -20.32
C GLU A 191 -1.27 12.63 -18.86
N LYS A 192 -2.41 13.11 -18.35
CA LYS A 192 -2.51 13.85 -17.09
C LYS A 192 -3.43 13.15 -16.09
N VAL A 193 -2.95 13.02 -14.86
CA VAL A 193 -3.76 12.67 -13.67
C VAL A 193 -3.93 13.92 -12.82
N TYR A 194 -5.10 14.11 -12.21
CA TYR A 194 -5.26 15.10 -11.14
C TYR A 194 -6.21 14.61 -10.05
N SER A 195 -6.02 15.16 -8.86
CA SER A 195 -6.93 15.07 -7.74
C SER A 195 -7.16 16.47 -7.15
N ARG A 196 -7.89 16.54 -6.04
CA ARG A 196 -7.98 17.75 -5.21
C ARG A 196 -6.63 18.23 -4.64
N TYR A 197 -5.60 17.39 -4.63
CA TYR A 197 -4.35 17.65 -3.90
C TYR A 197 -3.09 17.68 -4.77
N TYR A 198 -3.09 17.05 -5.94
CA TYR A 198 -1.98 17.14 -6.89
C TYR A 198 -2.48 17.10 -8.34
N GLY A 199 -1.72 17.71 -9.24
CA GLY A 199 -1.76 17.43 -10.67
C GLY A 199 -0.42 16.84 -11.10
N MET A 200 -0.45 15.75 -11.86
CA MET A 200 0.71 15.03 -12.37
C MET A 200 0.54 14.78 -13.87
N LYS A 201 1.57 14.98 -14.69
CA LYS A 201 1.45 14.76 -16.14
C LYS A 201 2.73 14.18 -16.76
N TYR A 202 2.52 13.24 -17.67
CA TYR A 202 3.56 12.45 -18.33
C TYR A 202 3.88 13.06 -19.70
N LYS A 203 5.16 13.01 -20.08
CA LYS A 203 5.58 13.22 -21.46
C LYS A 203 5.16 11.99 -22.26
N LYS A 204 4.32 12.16 -23.30
CA LYS A 204 3.87 11.03 -24.14
C LYS A 204 5.07 10.24 -24.67
N GLY A 205 5.08 8.93 -24.43
CA GLY A 205 6.22 8.06 -24.74
C GLY A 205 7.26 7.89 -23.62
N SER A 206 7.08 8.53 -22.45
CA SER A 206 7.92 8.39 -21.25
C SER A 206 7.18 7.64 -20.14
N PRO A 207 7.82 6.70 -19.42
CA PRO A 207 7.24 6.09 -18.22
C PRO A 207 7.23 7.05 -17.02
N PHE A 208 7.97 8.16 -17.09
CA PHE A 208 8.13 9.14 -16.01
C PHE A 208 7.25 10.38 -16.21
N TYR A 209 6.73 10.92 -15.11
CA TYR A 209 6.09 12.24 -15.10
C TYR A 209 7.13 13.37 -15.13
N MET A 210 6.72 14.50 -15.69
CA MET A 210 7.52 15.71 -15.87
C MET A 210 6.94 16.84 -15.02
N ASP A 211 5.64 17.10 -15.17
CA ASP A 211 4.94 18.14 -14.41
C ASP A 211 4.38 17.57 -13.10
N LEU A 212 4.61 18.24 -11.97
CA LEU A 212 3.95 17.98 -10.68
C LEU A 212 3.60 19.29 -9.97
N ASN A 213 2.31 19.56 -9.79
CA ASN A 213 1.79 20.78 -9.18
C ASN A 213 0.83 20.49 -8.02
N TYR A 214 0.73 21.40 -7.04
CA TYR A 214 -0.34 21.41 -6.03
C TYR A 214 -1.31 22.57 -6.29
N PRO A 215 -2.64 22.34 -6.28
CA PRO A 215 -3.64 23.41 -6.29
C PRO A 215 -3.52 24.38 -5.09
N GLU A 216 -4.10 25.58 -5.19
CA GLU A 216 -4.06 26.56 -4.08
C GLU A 216 -4.89 26.05 -2.87
N GLU A 217 -6.03 25.41 -3.13
CA GLU A 217 -6.88 24.73 -2.16
C GLU A 217 -6.21 23.49 -1.51
N ALA A 218 -5.08 23.04 -2.04
CA ALA A 218 -4.23 21.99 -1.48
C ALA A 218 -3.05 22.53 -0.64
N GLY A 219 -2.94 23.86 -0.50
CA GLY A 219 -1.81 24.53 0.14
C GLY A 219 -0.59 24.76 -0.76
N GLY A 220 -0.73 24.53 -2.07
CA GLY A 220 0.25 24.87 -3.10
C GLY A 220 0.06 26.29 -3.65
N ASN A 221 0.46 26.48 -4.90
CA ASN A 221 0.32 27.76 -5.62
C ASN A 221 -0.13 27.60 -7.09
N GLY A 222 -0.67 26.42 -7.43
CA GLY A 222 -1.13 26.07 -8.78
C GLY A 222 -0.03 25.84 -9.82
N LYS A 223 1.25 26.12 -9.52
CA LYS A 223 2.36 25.97 -10.46
C LYS A 223 3.06 24.63 -10.29
N ASP A 224 3.67 24.21 -11.38
CA ASP A 224 4.65 23.14 -11.39
C ASP A 224 5.86 23.52 -10.52
N PHE A 225 6.40 22.54 -9.80
CA PHE A 225 7.62 22.69 -9.00
C PHE A 225 8.69 21.64 -9.34
N PHE A 226 8.37 20.71 -10.24
CA PHE A 226 9.17 19.57 -10.67
C PHE A 226 9.69 19.82 -12.09
N ASP A 227 10.75 19.12 -12.48
CA ASP A 227 11.27 19.15 -13.86
C ASP A 227 11.13 17.76 -14.51
N ARG A 228 11.67 16.73 -13.84
CA ARG A 228 11.50 15.32 -14.19
C ARG A 228 12.00 14.38 -13.09
N ILE A 229 11.70 13.10 -13.24
CA ILE A 229 12.53 12.04 -12.67
C ILE A 229 13.77 11.90 -13.57
N LYS A 230 14.96 12.24 -13.04
CA LYS A 230 16.25 11.99 -13.69
C LYS A 230 16.72 10.58 -13.32
N VAL A 231 17.13 9.83 -14.34
CA VAL A 231 17.71 8.48 -14.25
C VAL A 231 19.12 8.52 -14.81
N ARG A 232 20.10 7.99 -14.07
CA ARG A 232 21.49 7.89 -14.53
C ARG A 232 21.98 6.48 -14.28
N LEU A 233 22.12 5.68 -15.34
CA LEU A 233 22.75 4.35 -15.28
C LEU A 233 24.12 4.43 -15.95
N SER A 234 25.13 3.82 -15.33
CA SER A 234 26.44 3.58 -15.97
C SER A 234 26.90 2.15 -15.69
N VAL A 235 27.30 1.42 -16.74
CA VAL A 235 27.82 0.05 -16.67
C VAL A 235 29.19 -0.03 -17.33
N ASN A 236 30.20 -0.45 -16.58
CA ASN A 236 31.54 -0.73 -17.08
C ASN A 236 31.65 -2.21 -17.45
N ALA A 237 31.48 -2.50 -18.73
CA ALA A 237 31.42 -3.85 -19.31
C ALA A 237 32.67 -4.21 -20.12
N PHE A 238 32.74 -5.48 -20.51
CA PHE A 238 33.82 -6.11 -21.26
C PHE A 238 35.21 -5.86 -20.65
N PHE A 239 35.33 -6.05 -19.33
CA PHE A 239 36.56 -5.81 -18.57
C PHE A 239 37.04 -4.34 -18.67
N ASN A 240 36.09 -3.40 -18.55
CA ASN A 240 36.29 -1.95 -18.71
C ASN A 240 36.64 -1.49 -20.14
N LEU A 241 36.42 -2.31 -21.17
CA LEU A 241 36.58 -1.91 -22.57
C LEU A 241 35.38 -1.12 -23.12
N LEU A 242 34.23 -1.14 -22.43
CA LEU A 242 33.02 -0.41 -22.83
C LEU A 242 32.31 0.19 -21.61
N GLU A 243 32.15 1.52 -21.60
CA GLU A 243 31.26 2.22 -20.68
C GLU A 243 29.90 2.44 -21.36
N ILE A 244 28.82 1.94 -20.75
CA ILE A 244 27.45 2.08 -21.25
C ILE A 244 26.71 3.07 -20.33
N LYS A 245 26.40 4.26 -20.84
CA LYS A 245 25.62 5.30 -20.14
C LYS A 245 24.18 5.37 -20.66
N LYS A 246 23.23 5.58 -19.76
CA LYS A 246 21.78 5.61 -20.04
C LYS A 246 21.06 6.64 -19.18
N THR A 247 20.04 7.26 -19.77
CA THR A 247 19.16 8.25 -19.10
C THR A 247 17.68 7.88 -19.24
N GLU A 248 16.79 8.64 -18.64
CA GLU A 248 15.33 8.59 -18.86
C GLU A 248 14.96 8.62 -20.35
N GLU A 249 15.72 9.30 -21.20
CA GLU A 249 15.48 9.35 -22.65
C GLU A 249 15.85 8.04 -23.39
N ASP A 250 16.40 7.01 -22.72
CA ASP A 250 16.54 5.65 -23.24
C ASP A 250 15.33 4.74 -22.90
N PHE A 251 14.40 5.18 -22.05
CA PHE A 251 13.18 4.46 -21.70
C PHE A 251 12.01 4.91 -22.59
N ARG A 252 11.14 4.00 -23.00
CA ARG A 252 9.90 4.30 -23.72
C ARG A 252 8.73 3.62 -23.05
N SER A 253 7.56 4.24 -23.12
CA SER A 253 6.30 3.62 -22.69
C SER A 253 5.19 3.87 -23.70
N VAL A 254 4.18 3.00 -23.69
CA VAL A 254 2.90 3.18 -24.38
C VAL A 254 1.79 2.92 -23.36
N VAL A 255 0.81 3.82 -23.25
CA VAL A 255 -0.41 3.52 -22.49
C VAL A 255 -1.28 2.61 -23.36
N VAL A 256 -1.40 1.34 -22.96
CA VAL A 256 -2.18 0.34 -23.70
C VAL A 256 -3.59 0.21 -23.14
N GLY A 257 -3.80 0.46 -21.84
CA GLY A 257 -5.12 0.40 -21.21
C GLY A 257 -5.25 1.40 -20.06
N TRP A 258 -6.47 1.88 -19.82
CA TRP A 258 -6.79 2.68 -18.64
C TRP A 258 -8.22 2.43 -18.16
N LYS A 259 -8.45 2.76 -16.88
CA LYS A 259 -9.77 2.86 -16.27
C LYS A 259 -9.80 4.10 -15.39
N ASP A 260 -10.83 4.90 -15.53
CA ASP A 260 -11.05 6.10 -14.72
C ASP A 260 -12.21 5.82 -13.76
N GLY A 261 -12.08 6.18 -12.49
CA GLY A 261 -13.00 5.73 -11.44
C GLY A 261 -12.84 6.54 -10.14
N PRO A 262 -13.94 6.72 -9.37
CA PRO A 262 -14.05 7.76 -8.34
C PRO A 262 -13.12 7.59 -7.13
N ILE A 263 -12.44 6.44 -6.99
CA ILE A 263 -11.51 6.13 -5.90
C ILE A 263 -10.08 5.98 -6.40
N ARG A 264 -9.88 5.25 -7.51
CA ARG A 264 -8.59 5.14 -8.20
C ARG A 264 -8.73 5.10 -9.71
N ALA A 265 -7.84 5.81 -10.39
CA ALA A 265 -7.58 5.61 -11.81
C ALA A 265 -6.48 4.56 -12.00
N LEU A 266 -6.62 3.72 -13.01
CA LEU A 266 -5.66 2.68 -13.42
C LEU A 266 -5.08 3.01 -14.78
N ARG A 267 -3.76 2.87 -14.95
CA ARG A 267 -3.06 3.10 -16.23
C ARG A 267 -2.10 1.94 -16.50
N LYS A 268 -2.47 1.03 -17.41
CA LYS A 268 -1.60 -0.04 -17.92
C LYS A 268 -0.67 0.53 -18.97
N VAL A 269 0.62 0.52 -18.65
CA VAL A 269 1.70 0.96 -19.56
C VAL A 269 2.55 -0.23 -19.96
N GLU A 270 2.83 -0.35 -21.25
CA GLU A 270 3.86 -1.23 -21.77
C GLU A 270 5.19 -0.47 -21.81
N ASN A 271 6.20 -0.94 -21.09
CA ASN A 271 7.49 -0.26 -20.93
C ASN A 271 8.60 -0.99 -21.70
N TYR A 272 9.49 -0.21 -22.31
CA TYR A 272 10.63 -0.67 -23.10
C TYR A 272 11.89 0.08 -22.70
N PHE A 273 13.03 -0.61 -22.64
CA PHE A 273 14.34 -0.01 -22.34
C PHE A 273 15.32 -0.26 -23.48
N ARG A 274 15.96 0.80 -23.99
CA ARG A 274 16.98 0.69 -25.05
C ARG A 274 18.31 0.22 -24.47
N ILE A 275 18.67 -1.05 -24.67
CA ILE A 275 19.89 -1.65 -24.12
C ILE A 275 21.14 -1.12 -24.86
N LEU A 276 21.33 -1.49 -26.13
CA LEU A 276 22.52 -1.14 -26.92
C LEU A 276 22.17 -0.97 -28.40
N PHE A 277 22.72 0.06 -29.05
CA PHE A 277 22.45 0.38 -30.47
C PHE A 277 20.94 0.43 -30.78
N ASN A 278 20.40 -0.56 -31.50
CA ASN A 278 18.98 -0.69 -31.83
C ASN A 278 18.31 -1.90 -31.13
N LEU A 279 18.97 -2.50 -30.13
CA LEU A 279 18.42 -3.57 -29.30
C LEU A 279 17.68 -2.96 -28.10
N SER A 280 16.39 -3.25 -28.01
CA SER A 280 15.56 -3.01 -26.82
C SER A 280 15.49 -4.24 -25.93
N SER A 281 15.06 -4.06 -24.68
CA SER A 281 14.52 -5.14 -23.86
C SER A 281 13.26 -5.75 -24.50
N PRO A 282 12.83 -6.95 -24.05
CA PRO A 282 11.39 -7.29 -24.07
C PRO A 282 10.57 -6.18 -23.42
N SER A 283 9.29 -6.07 -23.77
CA SER A 283 8.38 -5.19 -23.04
C SER A 283 8.08 -5.72 -21.63
N ILE A 284 7.78 -4.79 -20.73
CA ILE A 284 7.35 -5.07 -19.36
C ILE A 284 6.11 -4.23 -19.07
N PHE A 285 4.99 -4.88 -18.79
CA PHE A 285 3.76 -4.19 -18.40
C PHE A 285 3.82 -3.77 -16.92
N SER A 286 3.36 -2.57 -16.61
CA SER A 286 2.96 -2.18 -15.26
C SER A 286 1.57 -1.57 -15.28
N VAL A 287 0.81 -1.78 -14.21
CA VAL A 287 -0.44 -1.03 -13.97
C VAL A 287 -0.16 -0.07 -12.83
N ASN A 288 -0.11 1.22 -13.16
CA ASN A 288 0.05 2.27 -12.16
C ASN A 288 -1.34 2.59 -11.59
N GLU A 289 -1.44 2.71 -10.27
CA GLU A 289 -2.67 3.07 -9.57
C GLU A 289 -2.55 4.49 -9.02
N TYR A 290 -3.54 5.34 -9.29
CA TYR A 290 -3.57 6.74 -8.85
C TYR A 290 -4.78 6.96 -7.96
N TYR A 291 -4.57 7.49 -6.76
CA TYR A 291 -5.59 7.80 -5.76
C TYR A 291 -5.55 9.29 -5.39
N GLU A 292 -6.53 9.75 -4.59
CA GLU A 292 -6.68 11.14 -4.11
C GLU A 292 -5.37 11.82 -3.65
N ARG A 293 -4.49 11.06 -2.96
CA ARG A 293 -3.25 11.56 -2.34
C ARG A 293 -2.03 10.66 -2.54
N MET A 294 -2.06 9.70 -3.47
CA MET A 294 -0.90 8.83 -3.71
C MET A 294 -0.92 8.15 -5.08
N THR A 295 0.25 7.68 -5.51
CA THR A 295 0.40 6.74 -6.62
C THR A 295 1.06 5.45 -6.12
N TYR A 296 0.58 4.29 -6.56
CA TYR A 296 1.34 3.04 -6.52
C TYR A 296 1.92 2.76 -7.91
N THR A 297 3.25 2.62 -7.98
CA THR A 297 3.98 2.42 -9.24
C THR A 297 4.81 1.13 -9.15
N PRO A 298 4.18 -0.03 -9.39
CA PRO A 298 4.89 -1.31 -9.39
C PRO A 298 5.83 -1.39 -10.61
N VAL A 299 7.10 -1.62 -10.34
CA VAL A 299 8.16 -1.82 -11.32
C VAL A 299 8.52 -3.30 -11.32
N GLN A 300 8.08 -4.01 -12.36
CA GLN A 300 8.51 -5.38 -12.59
C GLN A 300 9.92 -5.41 -13.21
N LEU A 301 10.76 -6.31 -12.71
CA LEU A 301 12.13 -6.53 -13.16
C LEU A 301 12.31 -8.01 -13.51
N THR A 302 12.28 -8.33 -14.81
CA THR A 302 12.58 -9.68 -15.30
C THR A 302 14.08 -9.86 -15.48
N ILE A 303 14.65 -10.81 -14.76
CA ILE A 303 16.06 -11.20 -14.83
C ILE A 303 16.13 -12.57 -15.55
N PRO A 304 16.51 -12.65 -16.84
CA PRO A 304 16.44 -13.90 -17.61
C PRO A 304 17.67 -14.82 -17.43
N PHE A 305 18.60 -14.47 -16.54
CA PHE A 305 19.89 -15.17 -16.34
C PHE A 305 20.34 -15.10 -14.87
N LYS A 306 21.22 -16.01 -14.43
CA LYS A 306 21.89 -15.84 -13.12
C LYS A 306 22.86 -14.67 -13.20
N LEU A 307 22.72 -13.67 -12.33
CA LEU A 307 23.53 -12.44 -12.40
C LEU A 307 25.04 -12.74 -12.36
N LYS A 308 25.50 -13.61 -11.45
CA LYS A 308 26.89 -14.08 -11.38
C LYS A 308 27.46 -14.57 -12.73
N TRP A 309 26.64 -15.14 -13.61
CA TRP A 309 27.08 -15.53 -14.97
C TRP A 309 27.29 -14.31 -15.89
N VAL A 310 26.42 -13.30 -15.83
CA VAL A 310 26.58 -12.05 -16.60
C VAL A 310 27.81 -11.27 -16.16
N PHE A 311 27.99 -11.06 -14.85
CA PHE A 311 29.16 -10.35 -14.30
C PHE A 311 30.47 -10.99 -14.77
N ASN A 312 30.57 -12.33 -14.71
CA ASN A 312 31.75 -13.06 -15.17
C ASN A 312 31.91 -13.07 -16.70
N SER A 313 30.85 -13.33 -17.46
CA SER A 313 30.92 -13.54 -18.92
C SER A 313 31.11 -12.25 -19.71
N PHE A 314 30.54 -11.15 -19.22
CA PHE A 314 30.69 -9.82 -19.81
C PHE A 314 31.72 -8.96 -19.07
N GLY A 315 32.44 -9.50 -18.09
CA GLY A 315 33.48 -8.78 -17.35
C GLY A 315 32.99 -7.44 -16.78
N VAL A 316 31.80 -7.43 -16.17
CA VAL A 316 31.20 -6.22 -15.59
C VAL A 316 31.86 -5.96 -14.25
N ASN A 317 32.66 -4.90 -14.15
CA ASN A 317 33.38 -4.56 -12.92
C ASN A 317 32.68 -3.51 -12.06
N ASP A 318 31.81 -2.70 -12.69
CA ASP A 318 30.99 -1.72 -12.00
C ASP A 318 29.66 -1.52 -12.76
N TRP A 319 28.59 -1.36 -11.99
CA TRP A 319 27.27 -0.97 -12.47
C TRP A 319 26.70 -0.03 -11.41
N THR A 320 26.50 1.22 -11.78
CA THR A 320 25.87 2.23 -10.93
C THR A 320 24.52 2.61 -11.52
N TRP A 321 23.56 2.90 -10.64
CA TRP A 321 22.30 3.52 -11.03
C TRP A 321 21.90 4.58 -10.02
N THR A 322 21.24 5.63 -10.48
CA THR A 322 20.68 6.70 -9.66
C THR A 322 19.32 7.09 -10.26
N ILE A 323 18.30 7.20 -9.42
CA ILE A 323 16.94 7.62 -9.81
C ILE A 323 16.49 8.65 -8.79
N TYR A 324 16.16 9.85 -9.25
CA TYR A 324 15.86 10.97 -8.37
C TYR A 324 14.89 11.96 -9.01
N GLY A 325 14.12 12.66 -8.18
CA GLY A 325 13.28 13.78 -8.63
C GLY A 325 14.12 15.04 -8.67
N ASP A 326 13.97 15.82 -9.74
CA ASP A 326 14.51 17.18 -9.88
C ASP A 326 13.37 18.19 -9.70
N PHE A 327 13.55 19.14 -8.78
CA PHE A 327 12.46 19.96 -8.25
C PHE A 327 12.88 21.42 -7.96
N PRO A 328 13.29 22.19 -8.99
CA PRO A 328 13.75 23.59 -8.83
C PRO A 328 12.75 24.49 -8.09
N GLY A 329 11.44 24.22 -8.17
CA GLY A 329 10.42 24.97 -7.43
C GLY A 329 10.51 24.83 -5.91
N LEU A 330 11.16 23.76 -5.40
CA LEU A 330 11.38 23.50 -3.97
C LEU A 330 12.63 24.19 -3.38
N LYS A 331 13.36 25.03 -4.13
CA LYS A 331 14.44 25.88 -3.58
C LYS A 331 13.94 26.71 -2.39
N GLY A 332 14.62 26.67 -1.25
CA GLY A 332 14.16 27.27 0.02
C GLY A 332 13.09 26.44 0.76
N GLY A 333 12.89 25.18 0.34
CA GLY A 333 12.18 24.14 1.07
C GLY A 333 13.15 23.17 1.75
N ALA A 334 12.65 22.00 2.14
CA ALA A 334 13.43 21.02 2.91
C ALA A 334 13.24 19.57 2.45
N ALA A 335 14.31 18.79 2.61
CA ALA A 335 14.32 17.33 2.50
C ALA A 335 14.35 16.68 3.89
N TYR A 336 13.63 15.56 4.05
CA TYR A 336 13.67 14.68 5.21
C TYR A 336 13.76 13.23 4.74
N THR A 337 14.55 12.38 5.40
CA THR A 337 14.68 10.95 5.03
C THR A 337 14.75 10.05 6.26
N ASP A 338 14.72 8.74 6.05
CA ASP A 338 14.70 7.75 7.14
C ASP A 338 15.95 7.74 8.04
N GLN A 339 17.07 8.31 7.57
CA GLN A 339 18.25 8.61 8.41
C GLN A 339 18.34 10.10 8.82
N ASN A 340 17.70 11.02 8.08
CA ASN A 340 17.85 12.47 8.25
C ASN A 340 16.54 13.13 8.72
N THR A 341 16.02 12.67 9.85
CA THR A 341 14.72 13.14 10.40
C THR A 341 14.77 14.57 10.95
N GLY A 342 15.95 15.16 11.13
CA GLY A 342 16.10 16.57 11.51
C GLY A 342 15.81 17.56 10.38
N GLY A 343 15.82 17.08 9.12
CA GLY A 343 15.62 17.89 7.93
C GLY A 343 16.90 18.56 7.41
N PHE A 344 16.93 18.80 6.11
CA PHE A 344 17.97 19.52 5.37
C PHE A 344 17.32 20.59 4.50
N GLN A 345 17.94 21.77 4.35
CA GLN A 345 17.37 22.91 3.59
C GLN A 345 17.98 23.01 2.19
N PHE A 346 17.15 23.14 1.17
CA PHE A 346 17.61 23.38 -0.20
C PHE A 346 17.95 24.85 -0.42
N THR A 347 19.20 25.16 -0.71
CA THR A 347 19.72 26.52 -0.95
C THR A 347 20.02 26.81 -2.43
N GLY A 348 20.18 25.76 -3.25
CA GLY A 348 20.80 25.80 -4.58
C GLY A 348 22.30 26.07 -4.57
N SER A 349 23.00 25.90 -3.44
CA SER A 349 24.42 26.29 -3.28
C SER A 349 25.30 25.35 -2.43
N HIS A 350 24.80 24.17 -2.05
CA HIS A 350 25.53 23.21 -1.22
C HIS A 350 26.31 22.18 -2.06
N SER A 351 27.65 22.25 -2.01
CA SER A 351 28.52 21.30 -2.72
C SER A 351 28.39 19.87 -2.20
N THR A 352 28.79 18.89 -3.02
CA THR A 352 28.77 17.46 -2.67
C THR A 352 29.58 17.15 -1.40
N GLU A 353 30.68 17.87 -1.14
CA GLU A 353 31.47 17.73 0.10
C GLU A 353 30.70 18.24 1.33
N TYR A 354 29.93 19.32 1.20
CA TYR A 354 29.08 19.82 2.28
C TYR A 354 27.95 18.84 2.59
N LEU A 355 27.26 18.35 1.56
CA LEU A 355 26.18 17.36 1.68
C LEU A 355 26.68 16.09 2.40
N ASN A 356 27.81 15.53 1.95
CA ASN A 356 28.43 14.35 2.57
C ASN A 356 28.96 14.55 4.00
N GLN A 357 29.03 15.80 4.50
CA GLN A 357 29.44 16.11 5.88
C GLN A 357 28.27 16.38 6.83
N HIS A 358 27.08 16.68 6.30
CA HIS A 358 25.93 17.13 7.09
C HIS A 358 24.69 16.23 6.94
N ILE A 359 24.69 15.30 5.98
CA ILE A 359 23.60 14.38 5.67
C ILE A 359 24.13 12.95 5.78
N ASP A 360 23.40 12.07 6.48
CA ASP A 360 23.66 10.63 6.41
C ASP A 360 23.16 10.09 5.06
N MET A 361 24.10 9.84 4.16
CA MET A 361 23.85 9.35 2.81
C MET A 361 23.73 7.81 2.74
N SER A 362 23.98 7.09 3.84
CA SER A 362 24.30 5.65 3.84
C SER A 362 23.15 4.73 3.45
N ARG A 363 21.89 5.17 3.55
CA ARG A 363 20.69 4.37 3.24
C ARG A 363 19.54 5.25 2.78
N PHE A 364 18.68 4.72 1.93
CA PHE A 364 17.38 5.28 1.60
C PHE A 364 16.30 4.20 1.54
N SER A 365 15.18 4.45 2.21
CA SER A 365 13.93 3.68 2.09
C SER A 365 12.71 4.58 1.93
N TRP A 366 12.71 5.76 2.56
CA TRP A 366 11.72 6.80 2.29
C TRP A 366 12.32 8.20 2.52
N GLY A 367 11.72 9.19 1.87
CA GLY A 367 12.02 10.59 2.12
C GLY A 367 10.97 11.50 1.51
N TYR A 368 10.84 12.72 2.04
CA TYR A 368 9.97 13.74 1.46
C TYR A 368 10.69 15.07 1.29
N ASN A 369 10.38 15.73 0.19
CA ASN A 369 10.88 17.03 -0.20
C ASN A 369 9.69 17.98 -0.25
N THR A 370 9.68 19.02 0.56
CA THR A 370 8.49 19.88 0.76
C THR A 370 8.84 21.36 0.87
N LYS A 371 7.90 22.22 0.48
CA LYS A 371 7.99 23.67 0.64
C LYS A 371 6.60 24.27 0.85
N PRO A 372 6.34 24.93 1.99
CA PRO A 372 5.07 25.61 2.25
C PRO A 372 4.67 26.58 1.14
N GLY A 373 3.41 26.51 0.71
CA GLY A 373 2.91 27.32 -0.40
C GLY A 373 3.43 26.90 -1.79
N VAL A 374 3.98 25.68 -1.93
CA VAL A 374 4.42 25.13 -3.22
C VAL A 374 3.94 23.69 -3.41
N GLY A 375 4.38 22.75 -2.58
CA GLY A 375 4.12 21.32 -2.79
C GLY A 375 4.91 20.38 -1.87
N THR A 376 4.63 19.09 -1.96
CA THR A 376 5.45 17.99 -1.41
C THR A 376 5.62 16.88 -2.45
N TRP A 377 6.80 16.29 -2.50
CA TRP A 377 7.05 15.03 -3.18
C TRP A 377 7.64 14.02 -2.18
N PHE A 378 6.90 12.95 -1.88
CA PHE A 378 7.22 11.95 -0.85
C PHE A 378 7.30 10.53 -1.45
N PRO A 379 8.42 10.16 -2.07
CA PRO A 379 8.71 8.76 -2.43
C PRO A 379 8.89 7.85 -1.21
N ASN A 380 8.22 6.70 -1.27
CA ASN A 380 8.37 5.56 -0.36
C ASN A 380 8.70 4.33 -1.19
N LEU A 381 9.91 3.80 -1.00
CA LEU A 381 10.44 2.71 -1.81
C LEU A 381 10.10 1.36 -1.14
N LEU A 382 9.26 0.57 -1.78
CA LEU A 382 8.95 -0.79 -1.36
C LEU A 382 9.85 -1.77 -2.11
N LEU A 383 10.93 -2.18 -1.45
CA LEU A 383 11.75 -3.31 -1.86
C LEU A 383 11.45 -4.53 -0.98
N PRO A 384 11.72 -5.76 -1.47
CA PRO A 384 12.05 -6.88 -0.61
C PRO A 384 13.15 -6.49 0.38
N GLU A 385 13.02 -6.83 1.67
CA GLU A 385 13.88 -6.24 2.71
C GLU A 385 15.38 -6.58 2.54
N ILE A 386 15.68 -7.63 1.78
CA ILE A 386 17.01 -8.01 1.29
C ILE A 386 17.73 -6.92 0.47
N LEU A 387 17.01 -5.94 -0.11
CA LEU A 387 17.59 -4.89 -0.97
C LEU A 387 17.78 -3.54 -0.27
N TYR A 388 17.21 -3.29 0.91
CA TYR A 388 17.42 -2.00 1.63
C TYR A 388 18.87 -1.78 2.07
N GLY A 389 19.71 -2.82 2.05
CA GLY A 389 21.15 -2.71 2.29
C GLY A 389 21.98 -2.30 1.07
N ILE A 390 21.37 -2.13 -0.11
CA ILE A 390 22.08 -1.78 -1.36
C ILE A 390 21.64 -0.44 -1.97
N VAL A 391 20.69 0.27 -1.35
CA VAL A 391 20.16 1.54 -1.83
C VAL A 391 20.51 2.67 -0.86
N THR A 392 21.31 3.63 -1.34
CA THR A 392 21.81 4.79 -0.62
C THR A 392 21.01 6.04 -1.00
N LEU A 393 21.03 7.08 -0.16
CA LEU A 393 20.45 8.37 -0.50
C LEU A 393 21.26 9.04 -1.62
N HIS A 394 20.55 9.70 -2.54
CA HIS A 394 21.13 10.68 -3.45
C HIS A 394 20.46 12.04 -3.21
N ILE A 395 21.26 13.10 -3.14
CA ILE A 395 20.77 14.48 -3.00
C ILE A 395 21.77 15.42 -3.68
N VAL A 396 21.24 16.48 -4.30
CA VAL A 396 21.98 17.56 -4.95
C VAL A 396 21.26 18.88 -4.65
N ASP A 397 22.03 19.95 -4.43
CA ASP A 397 21.53 21.29 -4.14
C ASP A 397 22.47 22.34 -4.76
N ASP A 398 22.58 22.35 -6.10
CA ASP A 398 23.49 23.21 -6.86
C ASP A 398 22.80 23.77 -8.11
N GLU A 399 22.38 25.03 -8.07
CA GLU A 399 21.68 25.69 -9.19
C GLU A 399 22.61 26.02 -10.38
N THR A 400 23.89 25.67 -10.31
CA THR A 400 24.88 25.84 -11.39
C THR A 400 25.28 24.51 -12.06
N LEU A 401 24.94 23.38 -11.44
CA LEU A 401 25.22 22.05 -11.98
C LEU A 401 24.19 21.66 -13.04
N LEU A 402 24.66 21.51 -14.28
CA LEU A 402 23.86 21.00 -15.40
C LEU A 402 23.92 19.47 -15.42
N ASP A 403 22.78 18.78 -15.39
CA ASP A 403 22.68 17.34 -15.61
C ASP A 403 21.62 17.02 -16.70
N PRO A 404 21.91 17.31 -17.98
CA PRO A 404 20.92 17.26 -19.05
C PRO A 404 20.44 15.82 -19.36
N PRO A 405 19.18 15.66 -19.81
CA PRO A 405 18.23 16.72 -20.13
C PRO A 405 17.52 17.30 -18.89
N GLU A 406 17.22 18.59 -18.97
CA GLU A 406 16.51 19.40 -17.98
C GLU A 406 15.81 20.55 -18.72
N ASP A 407 14.63 20.97 -18.28
CA ASP A 407 13.87 22.07 -18.89
C ASP A 407 14.18 23.39 -18.16
N THR A 408 14.54 23.30 -16.88
CA THR A 408 15.12 24.36 -16.04
C THR A 408 16.59 24.02 -15.74
N PRO A 409 17.57 24.85 -16.14
CA PRO A 409 18.98 24.60 -15.83
C PRO A 409 19.30 24.70 -14.33
N GLY A 410 20.23 23.85 -13.86
CA GLY A 410 20.61 23.74 -12.45
C GLY A 410 19.87 22.60 -11.74
N LEU A 411 20.41 22.12 -10.62
CA LEU A 411 19.99 20.84 -10.04
C LEU A 411 19.67 20.94 -8.54
N ILE A 412 18.38 20.80 -8.21
CA ILE A 412 17.90 20.70 -6.82
C ILE A 412 17.04 19.44 -6.76
N GLY A 413 17.61 18.35 -6.27
CA GLY A 413 17.00 17.03 -6.42
C GLY A 413 17.37 16.06 -5.31
N ALA A 414 16.52 15.07 -5.11
CA ALA A 414 16.73 13.99 -4.15
C ALA A 414 16.11 12.68 -4.62
N GLY A 415 16.63 11.57 -4.11
CA GLY A 415 16.18 10.24 -4.46
C GLY A 415 17.19 9.20 -4.00
N MET A 416 17.51 8.25 -4.87
CA MET A 416 18.21 7.05 -4.47
C MET A 416 19.30 6.65 -5.47
N LYS A 417 20.35 6.00 -4.96
CA LYS A 417 21.48 5.49 -5.73
C LYS A 417 21.80 4.06 -5.31
N SER A 418 22.39 3.29 -6.21
CA SER A 418 23.06 2.04 -5.89
C SER A 418 24.35 1.90 -6.69
N GLN A 419 25.29 1.10 -6.17
CA GLN A 419 26.51 0.69 -6.88
C GLN A 419 26.66 -0.82 -6.66
N TRP A 420 26.68 -1.59 -7.74
CA TRP A 420 26.55 -3.05 -7.67
C TRP A 420 27.77 -3.73 -7.02
N ASN A 421 28.94 -3.09 -7.08
CA ASN A 421 30.14 -3.49 -6.35
C ASN A 421 29.99 -3.46 -4.81
N SER A 422 28.96 -2.78 -4.29
CA SER A 422 28.58 -2.76 -2.87
C SER A 422 27.54 -3.83 -2.49
N VAL A 423 27.00 -4.56 -3.46
CA VAL A 423 26.04 -5.66 -3.23
C VAL A 423 26.78 -6.87 -2.65
N HIS A 424 26.22 -7.49 -1.61
CA HIS A 424 26.86 -8.63 -0.96
C HIS A 424 27.01 -9.82 -1.95
N PRO A 425 28.18 -10.49 -2.03
CA PRO A 425 28.42 -11.55 -3.01
C PRO A 425 27.36 -12.68 -3.00
N ASP A 426 26.92 -13.12 -1.82
CA ASP A 426 25.84 -14.11 -1.69
C ASP A 426 24.57 -13.72 -2.46
N LEU A 427 24.21 -12.43 -2.48
CA LEU A 427 23.00 -11.98 -3.17
C LEU A 427 23.16 -12.05 -4.69
N ILE A 428 24.36 -11.79 -5.22
CA ILE A 428 24.68 -11.92 -6.66
C ILE A 428 24.70 -13.40 -7.10
N GLU A 429 25.00 -14.31 -6.17
CA GLU A 429 25.05 -15.76 -6.36
C GLU A 429 23.69 -16.46 -6.19
N LEU A 430 22.91 -16.05 -5.19
CA LEU A 430 21.63 -16.66 -4.82
C LEU A 430 20.42 -16.02 -5.51
N LEU A 431 20.54 -14.81 -6.09
CA LEU A 431 19.45 -14.24 -6.88
C LEU A 431 19.27 -15.04 -8.18
N GLU A 432 18.10 -15.67 -8.28
CA GLU A 432 17.73 -16.54 -9.37
C GLU A 432 17.18 -15.76 -10.58
N PRO A 433 17.01 -16.43 -11.74
CA PRO A 433 16.21 -15.88 -12.82
C PRO A 433 14.73 -15.73 -12.42
N GLY A 434 13.99 -14.98 -13.24
CA GLY A 434 12.55 -14.75 -13.11
C GLY A 434 12.21 -13.26 -13.00
N THR A 435 10.91 -12.97 -12.89
CA THR A 435 10.39 -11.64 -12.58
C THR A 435 10.39 -11.42 -11.07
N TYR A 436 10.71 -10.19 -10.68
CA TYR A 436 10.62 -9.62 -9.34
C TYR A 436 9.79 -8.33 -9.43
N GLU A 437 9.17 -7.89 -8.33
CA GLU A 437 8.44 -6.62 -8.28
C GLU A 437 8.98 -5.75 -7.15
N LEU A 438 9.25 -4.50 -7.49
CA LEU A 438 9.59 -3.40 -6.60
C LEU A 438 8.47 -2.36 -6.73
N SER A 439 8.23 -1.49 -5.75
CA SER A 439 7.33 -0.34 -5.96
C SER A 439 7.99 0.96 -5.54
N MET A 440 7.79 2.01 -6.34
CA MET A 440 8.06 3.39 -5.94
C MET A 440 6.73 4.09 -5.72
N ASP A 441 6.19 3.92 -4.51
CA ASP A 441 4.95 4.59 -4.13
C ASP A 441 5.26 6.07 -3.84
N THR A 442 4.39 6.99 -4.24
CA THR A 442 4.58 8.43 -4.00
C THR A 442 3.36 8.99 -3.30
N TYR A 443 3.57 9.67 -2.17
CA TYR A 443 2.51 10.29 -1.37
C TYR A 443 2.44 11.82 -1.59
N PHE A 444 1.23 12.38 -1.46
CA PHE A 444 0.93 13.80 -1.60
C PHE A 444 0.24 14.36 -0.34
N PRO A 445 0.98 14.45 0.79
CA PRO A 445 0.53 15.14 1.98
C PRO A 445 0.51 16.66 1.77
N HIS A 446 -0.04 17.43 2.71
CA HIS A 446 -0.03 18.90 2.64
C HIS A 446 1.41 19.47 2.57
N PRO A 447 1.67 20.62 1.92
CA PRO A 447 3.00 21.27 1.85
C PRO A 447 3.57 21.80 3.18
N THR A 448 3.00 21.40 4.31
CA THR A 448 3.47 21.69 5.68
C THR A 448 3.50 20.43 6.54
N ILE A 449 3.64 19.25 5.91
CA ILE A 449 3.81 17.97 6.62
C ILE A 449 5.00 18.05 7.58
N ARG A 450 4.80 17.54 8.80
CA ARG A 450 5.84 17.40 9.82
C ARG A 450 6.33 15.97 9.91
N ILE A 451 7.50 15.79 10.49
CA ILE A 451 8.17 14.49 10.62
C ILE A 451 7.36 13.49 11.48
N GLU A 452 6.48 13.98 12.37
CA GLU A 452 5.59 13.12 13.17
C GLU A 452 4.47 12.46 12.34
N GLU A 453 4.08 13.07 11.21
CA GLU A 453 2.95 12.61 10.37
C GLU A 453 3.39 11.52 9.37
N VAL A 454 4.69 11.39 9.11
CA VAL A 454 5.28 10.39 8.19
C VAL A 454 4.84 8.95 8.50
N GLU A 455 4.76 8.58 9.77
CA GLU A 455 4.43 7.23 10.21
C GLU A 455 2.99 6.82 9.87
N GLU A 456 2.07 7.77 9.63
CA GLU A 456 0.74 7.48 9.08
C GLU A 456 0.84 7.04 7.62
N TRP A 457 1.56 7.80 6.79
CA TRP A 457 1.76 7.51 5.36
C TRP A 457 2.47 6.19 5.11
N LEU A 458 3.49 5.86 5.92
CA LEU A 458 4.21 4.61 5.80
C LEU A 458 3.35 3.39 6.20
N GLN A 459 2.40 3.54 7.14
CA GLN A 459 1.51 2.45 7.55
C GLN A 459 0.59 1.96 6.45
N ILE A 460 0.22 2.81 5.49
CA ILE A 460 -0.66 2.46 4.35
C ILE A 460 -0.16 1.21 3.62
N ARG A 461 1.17 1.07 3.50
CA ARG A 461 1.82 -0.05 2.80
C ARG A 461 2.56 -1.02 3.72
N GLN A 462 3.06 -0.57 4.87
CA GLN A 462 3.72 -1.44 5.83
C GLN A 462 2.74 -2.28 6.68
N PHE A 463 1.53 -1.76 6.90
CA PHE A 463 0.49 -2.35 7.75
C PHE A 463 -0.90 -2.09 7.14
N PRO A 464 -1.25 -2.69 5.98
CA PRO A 464 -2.54 -2.45 5.31
C PRO A 464 -3.74 -2.80 6.21
N LEU A 465 -4.81 -2.03 6.11
CA LEU A 465 -6.04 -2.24 6.89
C LEU A 465 -6.64 -3.63 6.64
N TRP A 466 -7.15 -4.27 7.69
CA TRP A 466 -7.84 -5.56 7.58
C TRP A 466 -9.32 -5.36 7.27
N VAL A 467 -9.87 -6.28 6.48
CA VAL A 467 -11.28 -6.32 6.08
C VAL A 467 -11.92 -7.63 6.54
N GLU A 468 -12.97 -7.54 7.34
CA GLU A 468 -13.85 -8.66 7.72
C GLU A 468 -15.25 -8.42 7.14
N VAL A 469 -15.92 -9.48 6.68
CA VAL A 469 -17.26 -9.40 6.07
C VAL A 469 -18.24 -10.26 6.86
N ALA A 470 -19.40 -9.70 7.18
CA ALA A 470 -20.48 -10.40 7.86
C ALA A 470 -21.37 -11.18 6.87
N GLU A 471 -21.99 -12.27 7.34
CA GLU A 471 -22.93 -13.09 6.56
C GLU A 471 -24.00 -12.23 5.87
N MET A 472 -24.19 -12.47 4.57
CA MET A 472 -25.18 -11.78 3.76
C MET A 472 -26.59 -11.95 4.34
N GLN A 473 -27.28 -10.83 4.51
CA GLN A 473 -28.69 -10.79 4.88
C GLN A 473 -29.55 -10.58 3.62
N ILE A 474 -30.66 -11.31 3.52
CA ILE A 474 -31.64 -11.18 2.44
C ILE A 474 -32.89 -10.49 3.01
N ASN A 475 -33.39 -9.47 2.31
CA ASN A 475 -34.65 -8.82 2.63
C ASN A 475 -35.82 -9.54 1.94
N PRO A 476 -36.64 -10.34 2.65
CA PRO A 476 -37.73 -11.10 2.03
C PRO A 476 -38.88 -10.21 1.52
N SER A 477 -38.86 -8.91 1.84
CA SER A 477 -39.87 -7.93 1.39
C SER A 477 -39.59 -7.36 0.00
N VAL A 478 -38.39 -7.60 -0.55
CA VAL A 478 -37.93 -7.07 -1.83
C VAL A 478 -37.78 -8.23 -2.82
N SER A 479 -38.32 -8.08 -4.03
CA SER A 479 -38.13 -9.07 -5.11
C SER A 479 -36.71 -8.97 -5.70
N PRO A 480 -36.08 -10.07 -6.14
CA PRO A 480 -34.73 -10.04 -6.72
C PRO A 480 -34.63 -9.18 -8.00
N PRO A 481 -33.41 -8.73 -8.37
CA PRO A 481 -33.18 -8.03 -9.64
C PRO A 481 -33.63 -8.84 -10.86
N SER A 482 -34.21 -8.13 -11.83
CA SER A 482 -34.71 -8.71 -13.08
C SER A 482 -33.57 -9.25 -13.95
N GLY A 483 -33.40 -10.57 -14.00
CA GLY A 483 -32.37 -11.24 -14.81
C GLY A 483 -31.87 -12.57 -14.21
N GLN A 484 -32.02 -12.74 -12.90
CA GLN A 484 -31.51 -13.91 -12.17
C GLN A 484 -32.35 -15.19 -12.44
N THR A 485 -32.08 -15.87 -13.56
CA THR A 485 -32.54 -17.26 -13.80
C THR A 485 -31.48 -18.13 -14.48
N LYS A 486 -30.35 -18.30 -13.80
CA LYS A 486 -29.52 -19.50 -13.80
C LYS A 486 -28.84 -19.59 -12.44
N LYS A 487 -28.46 -20.80 -12.01
CA LYS A 487 -27.44 -20.93 -10.95
C LYS A 487 -26.20 -20.18 -11.42
N ALA A 488 -25.49 -19.51 -10.51
CA ALA A 488 -24.11 -19.13 -10.75
C ALA A 488 -23.38 -20.39 -11.26
N LYS A 489 -22.94 -20.32 -12.52
CA LYS A 489 -22.03 -21.31 -13.06
C LYS A 489 -20.69 -20.81 -12.58
N GLU A 490 -20.19 -21.36 -11.46
CA GLU A 490 -18.85 -21.01 -10.95
C GLU A 490 -17.90 -21.02 -12.15
N ILE A 491 -17.35 -19.84 -12.45
CA ILE A 491 -16.28 -19.72 -13.43
C ILE A 491 -15.15 -20.48 -12.78
N MET A 492 -14.87 -21.68 -13.28
CA MET A 492 -13.73 -22.46 -12.80
C MET A 492 -12.51 -21.57 -13.01
N GLY A 493 -11.86 -21.20 -11.91
CA GLY A 493 -10.60 -20.47 -11.93
C GLY A 493 -9.60 -21.17 -12.85
N PRO A 494 -8.61 -20.42 -13.38
CA PRO A 494 -7.75 -20.85 -14.48
C PRO A 494 -7.24 -22.28 -14.26
N ASN A 495 -7.58 -23.17 -15.18
CA ASN A 495 -7.24 -24.59 -15.06
C ASN A 495 -5.71 -24.71 -14.99
N PRO A 496 -5.12 -25.37 -13.97
CA PRO A 496 -3.68 -25.42 -13.76
C PRO A 496 -2.97 -26.40 -14.73
N ASP A 497 -3.32 -26.34 -16.01
CA ASP A 497 -2.64 -27.05 -17.10
C ASP A 497 -1.31 -26.32 -17.40
N ASN A 498 -0.27 -26.74 -16.67
CA ASN A 498 1.11 -26.23 -16.56
C ASN A 498 1.35 -25.29 -15.36
N GLU A 499 1.82 -25.86 -14.25
CA GLU A 499 3.08 -25.45 -13.59
C GLU A 499 3.49 -26.50 -12.53
N ASP A 500 4.60 -26.27 -11.83
CA ASP A 500 5.26 -27.28 -10.98
C ASP A 500 4.44 -27.75 -9.76
N LYS A 501 4.87 -28.87 -9.17
CA LYS A 501 4.33 -29.40 -7.91
C LYS A 501 4.69 -28.50 -6.72
N GLY A 502 3.95 -27.41 -6.56
CA GLY A 502 3.97 -26.57 -5.36
C GLY A 502 3.56 -27.37 -4.11
N PHE A 503 3.89 -26.84 -2.93
CA PHE A 503 3.84 -27.61 -1.69
C PHE A 503 2.45 -27.66 -1.07
N GLU A 504 2.17 -28.68 -0.26
CA GLU A 504 0.99 -28.72 0.61
C GLU A 504 1.31 -28.12 1.98
N GLY A 505 0.29 -27.53 2.63
CA GLY A 505 0.47 -26.99 3.97
C GLY A 505 -0.73 -26.21 4.50
N VAL A 506 -0.50 -25.52 5.61
CA VAL A 506 -1.48 -24.74 6.35
C VAL A 506 -0.95 -23.32 6.56
N ILE A 507 -1.67 -22.32 6.08
CA ILE A 507 -1.41 -20.90 6.38
C ILE A 507 -2.37 -20.44 7.49
N THR A 508 -1.82 -19.81 8.53
CA THR A 508 -2.60 -19.04 9.52
C THR A 508 -2.40 -17.55 9.25
N ASP A 509 -3.49 -16.80 9.03
CA ASP A 509 -3.42 -15.35 8.86
C ASP A 509 -3.31 -14.61 10.21
N THR A 510 -3.03 -13.31 10.20
CA THR A 510 -2.87 -12.47 11.41
C THR A 510 -4.13 -12.32 12.25
N ARG A 511 -5.28 -12.82 11.80
CA ARG A 511 -6.54 -12.91 12.54
C ARG A 511 -6.81 -14.31 13.09
N GLY A 512 -5.93 -15.28 12.82
CA GLY A 512 -6.12 -16.68 13.19
C GLY A 512 -7.03 -17.46 12.25
N ARG A 513 -7.34 -16.95 11.04
CA ARG A 513 -8.04 -17.75 10.01
C ARG A 513 -7.06 -18.78 9.44
N VAL A 514 -7.53 -20.01 9.26
CA VAL A 514 -6.70 -21.16 8.89
C VAL A 514 -7.06 -21.65 7.48
N PHE A 515 -6.08 -21.72 6.60
CA PHE A 515 -6.21 -22.13 5.20
C PHE A 515 -5.42 -23.40 4.94
N PHE A 516 -6.11 -24.47 4.57
CA PHE A 516 -5.49 -25.70 4.09
C PHE A 516 -5.30 -25.58 2.58
N LEU A 517 -4.05 -25.60 2.12
CA LEU A 517 -3.68 -25.27 0.75
C LEU A 517 -2.83 -26.36 0.11
N THR A 518 -3.10 -26.60 -1.17
CA THR A 518 -2.18 -27.27 -2.11
C THR A 518 -1.48 -26.22 -2.96
N HIS A 519 -0.41 -26.60 -3.68
CA HIS A 519 0.28 -25.73 -4.63
C HIS A 519 0.72 -24.38 -4.01
N ILE A 520 1.29 -24.43 -2.80
CA ILE A 520 1.84 -23.27 -2.11
C ILE A 520 3.09 -22.79 -2.86
N PHE A 521 3.11 -21.49 -3.18
CA PHE A 521 4.22 -20.77 -3.81
C PHE A 521 4.46 -19.43 -3.11
N PHE A 522 5.72 -19.01 -3.02
CA PHE A 522 6.14 -17.66 -2.59
C PHE A 522 6.37 -16.76 -3.81
N TYR A 523 6.08 -15.47 -3.66
CA TYR A 523 6.22 -14.45 -4.70
C TYR A 523 7.08 -13.32 -4.18
N SER A 524 8.15 -12.96 -4.92
CA SER A 524 9.01 -11.83 -4.58
C SER A 524 8.43 -10.51 -5.13
N GLY A 525 7.23 -10.20 -4.65
CA GLY A 525 6.31 -9.22 -5.22
C GLY A 525 4.84 -9.62 -5.04
N SER A 526 3.95 -8.98 -5.80
CA SER A 526 2.59 -9.47 -6.04
C SER A 526 2.54 -10.85 -6.72
N TYR A 527 1.34 -11.44 -6.80
CA TYR A 527 1.08 -12.69 -7.54
C TYR A 527 1.42 -12.65 -9.05
N ARG A 528 1.80 -11.48 -9.60
CA ARG A 528 2.15 -11.26 -11.01
C ARG A 528 3.63 -11.53 -11.32
N VAL A 529 4.45 -11.84 -10.31
CA VAL A 529 5.87 -12.20 -10.49
C VAL A 529 6.04 -13.72 -10.62
N THR A 530 7.25 -14.18 -10.94
CA THR A 530 7.54 -15.62 -11.04
C THR A 530 7.33 -16.32 -9.69
N PRO A 531 6.47 -17.35 -9.60
CA PRO A 531 6.28 -18.12 -8.37
C PRO A 531 7.54 -18.91 -8.00
N ARG A 532 7.74 -19.15 -6.70
CA ARG A 532 8.91 -19.85 -6.17
C ARG A 532 8.53 -20.88 -5.11
N THR A 533 9.31 -21.96 -5.06
CA THR A 533 9.29 -22.96 -3.98
C THR A 533 10.38 -22.72 -2.93
N ASN A 534 10.95 -21.50 -2.90
CA ASN A 534 12.06 -21.13 -2.04
C ASN A 534 11.96 -19.69 -1.55
N ILE A 535 12.74 -19.37 -0.52
CA ILE A 535 12.83 -18.02 0.07
C ILE A 535 14.30 -17.59 0.10
N LEU A 536 14.59 -16.44 -0.52
CA LEU A 536 15.87 -15.75 -0.42
C LEU A 536 15.78 -14.65 0.63
N GLY A 537 16.49 -14.81 1.75
CA GLY A 537 16.49 -13.84 2.85
C GLY A 537 17.88 -13.54 3.42
N ARG A 538 18.05 -12.30 3.90
CA ARG A 538 19.21 -11.84 4.66
C ARG A 538 19.02 -12.22 6.12
N ARG A 539 20.04 -12.78 6.80
CA ARG A 539 19.87 -13.19 8.20
C ARG A 539 19.67 -11.97 9.11
N PHE A 540 18.68 -11.99 9.98
CA PHE A 540 18.30 -10.81 10.78
C PHE A 540 19.47 -10.24 11.62
N SER A 541 20.32 -11.12 12.15
CA SER A 541 21.46 -10.75 13.00
C SER A 541 22.84 -10.85 12.32
N LYS A 542 22.92 -11.16 11.01
CA LYS A 542 24.19 -11.32 10.28
C LYS A 542 24.05 -10.90 8.81
N ASN A 543 25.03 -10.16 8.28
CA ASN A 543 24.94 -9.59 6.94
C ASN A 543 25.28 -10.59 5.81
N ASP A 544 24.73 -11.80 5.87
CA ASP A 544 24.89 -12.86 4.87
C ASP A 544 23.52 -13.49 4.54
N TYR A 545 23.41 -14.10 3.35
CA TYR A 545 22.12 -14.42 2.73
C TYR A 545 21.92 -15.93 2.62
N ARG A 546 20.66 -16.39 2.68
CA ARG A 546 20.31 -17.80 2.48
C ARG A 546 19.12 -17.90 1.55
N LEU A 547 19.25 -18.80 0.58
CA LEU A 547 18.14 -19.43 -0.13
C LEU A 547 17.76 -20.67 0.69
N LEU A 548 16.46 -20.87 0.94
CA LEU A 548 15.91 -22.03 1.63
C LEU A 548 14.74 -22.60 0.82
N GLU A 549 14.83 -23.86 0.43
CA GLU A 549 13.76 -24.57 -0.29
C GLU A 549 12.63 -24.99 0.67
N PHE A 550 11.38 -24.97 0.20
CA PHE A 550 10.22 -25.43 0.97
C PHE A 550 10.34 -26.90 1.39
N SER A 551 11.10 -27.73 0.66
CA SER A 551 11.41 -29.12 1.04
C SER A 551 12.06 -29.23 2.41
N ASP A 552 12.88 -28.23 2.76
CA ASP A 552 13.73 -28.23 3.95
C ASP A 552 13.05 -27.49 5.12
N ILE A 553 12.03 -26.68 4.82
CA ILE A 553 11.26 -25.89 5.77
C ILE A 553 10.11 -26.73 6.33
N LYS A 554 9.93 -26.68 7.65
CA LYS A 554 8.78 -27.23 8.36
C LYS A 554 7.76 -26.13 8.68
N GLN A 555 8.22 -24.99 9.19
CA GLN A 555 7.36 -23.88 9.59
C GLN A 555 8.02 -22.52 9.37
N ILE A 556 7.24 -21.54 8.95
CA ILE A 556 7.56 -20.11 8.95
C ILE A 556 6.65 -19.43 9.98
N THR A 557 7.15 -18.45 10.73
CA THR A 557 6.35 -17.59 11.60
C THR A 557 6.82 -16.15 11.44
N HIS A 558 5.89 -15.24 11.18
CA HIS A 558 6.16 -13.81 11.02
C HIS A 558 6.03 -13.08 12.36
N ARG A 559 6.90 -12.09 12.56
CA ARG A 559 6.84 -11.14 13.67
C ARG A 559 7.51 -9.83 13.26
N TYR A 560 7.19 -8.74 13.94
CA TYR A 560 7.91 -7.48 13.79
C TYR A 560 8.89 -7.31 14.96
N GLU A 561 10.06 -6.73 14.68
CA GLU A 561 11.01 -6.26 15.70
C GLU A 561 11.03 -4.72 15.68
N GLU A 562 11.50 -4.06 16.75
CA GLU A 562 11.60 -2.59 16.77
C GLU A 562 12.56 -2.06 15.70
N LYS A 563 13.71 -2.74 15.54
CA LYS A 563 14.81 -2.28 14.67
C LYS A 563 15.68 -3.42 14.13
N ASP A 564 16.09 -3.32 12.87
CA ASP A 564 17.10 -4.18 12.25
C ASP A 564 18.50 -3.81 12.80
N PRO A 565 19.25 -4.75 13.39
CA PRO A 565 20.55 -4.44 14.00
C PRO A 565 21.66 -4.12 13.00
N ILE A 566 21.41 -4.25 11.68
CA ILE A 566 22.39 -4.02 10.61
C ILE A 566 21.95 -2.92 9.65
N SER A 567 20.73 -2.97 9.09
CA SER A 567 20.26 -1.89 8.19
C SER A 567 19.69 -0.68 8.93
N LEU A 568 19.52 -0.78 10.25
CA LEU A 568 18.90 0.22 11.12
C LEU A 568 17.44 0.56 10.79
N MET A 569 16.81 -0.18 9.86
CA MET A 569 15.40 -0.09 9.51
C MET A 569 14.52 -0.26 10.77
N LYS A 570 13.51 0.59 10.92
CA LYS A 570 12.49 0.50 11.97
C LYS A 570 11.38 -0.46 11.56
N ASN A 571 10.77 -1.14 12.52
CA ASN A 571 9.66 -2.08 12.32
C ASN A 571 9.93 -3.15 11.22
N PRO A 572 11.14 -3.73 11.06
CA PRO A 572 11.39 -4.80 10.08
C PRO A 572 10.50 -6.01 10.36
N MET A 573 10.14 -6.73 9.30
CA MET A 573 9.50 -8.04 9.45
C MET A 573 10.56 -9.13 9.55
N VAL A 574 10.39 -10.06 10.49
CA VAL A 574 11.32 -11.17 10.72
C VAL A 574 10.59 -12.49 10.55
N GLN A 575 11.05 -13.27 9.57
CA GLN A 575 10.64 -14.65 9.36
C GLN A 575 11.48 -15.56 10.27
N LYS A 576 10.87 -16.12 11.32
CA LYS A 576 11.43 -17.25 12.06
C LYS A 576 11.10 -18.52 11.27
N ILE A 577 12.13 -19.21 10.79
CA ILE A 577 12.00 -20.40 9.95
C ILE A 577 12.52 -21.61 10.74
N GLU A 578 11.67 -22.61 10.96
CA GLU A 578 12.02 -23.92 11.50
C GLU A 578 12.18 -24.91 10.35
N LEU A 579 13.33 -25.57 10.28
CA LEU A 579 13.67 -26.56 9.26
C LEU A 579 13.25 -27.98 9.72
N LYS A 580 13.01 -28.89 8.78
CA LYS A 580 12.68 -30.30 9.07
C LYS A 580 13.78 -31.04 9.85
N GLU A 581 15.03 -30.58 9.77
CA GLU A 581 16.15 -31.03 10.62
C GLU A 581 16.12 -30.51 12.09
N GLY A 582 15.08 -29.75 12.48
CA GLY A 582 14.93 -29.18 13.83
C GLY A 582 15.75 -27.91 14.11
N ARG A 583 16.48 -27.39 13.11
CA ARG A 583 17.23 -26.14 13.20
C ARG A 583 16.31 -24.93 12.99
N THR A 584 16.52 -23.84 13.73
CA THR A 584 15.86 -22.55 13.48
C THR A 584 16.80 -21.55 12.80
N ILE A 585 16.30 -20.81 11.81
CA ILE A 585 16.92 -19.65 11.16
C ILE A 585 16.01 -18.43 11.36
N GLN A 586 16.59 -17.22 11.33
CA GLN A 586 15.83 -15.97 11.30
C GLN A 586 16.31 -15.12 10.13
N LEU A 587 15.40 -14.82 9.20
CA LEU A 587 15.62 -13.96 8.04
C LEU A 587 14.80 -12.67 8.21
N LEU A 588 15.22 -11.59 7.55
CA LEU A 588 14.28 -10.52 7.20
C LEU A 588 13.22 -11.09 6.27
N GLY A 589 11.96 -10.72 6.50
CA GLY A 589 10.84 -11.05 5.62
C GLY A 589 10.75 -10.08 4.44
N CYS A 590 9.60 -10.05 3.77
CA CYS A 590 9.37 -9.11 2.68
C CYS A 590 7.92 -8.59 2.72
N LYS A 591 7.72 -7.36 3.20
CA LYS A 591 6.37 -6.76 3.30
C LYS A 591 5.61 -6.69 1.96
N PRO A 592 6.25 -6.38 0.81
CA PRO A 592 5.61 -6.44 -0.51
C PRO A 592 5.72 -7.82 -1.19
N CYS A 593 5.94 -8.90 -0.44
CA CYS A 593 5.87 -10.27 -0.92
C CYS A 593 4.62 -10.98 -0.36
N GLY A 594 4.33 -12.16 -0.88
CA GLY A 594 3.26 -13.00 -0.35
C GLY A 594 3.32 -14.44 -0.83
N PHE A 595 2.32 -15.20 -0.41
CA PHE A 595 2.15 -16.60 -0.76
C PHE A 595 0.80 -16.82 -1.46
N SER A 596 0.77 -17.65 -2.51
CA SER A 596 -0.48 -18.19 -3.05
C SER A 596 -0.63 -19.66 -2.71
N GLY A 597 -1.87 -20.16 -2.74
CA GLY A 597 -2.17 -21.58 -2.77
C GLY A 597 -3.58 -21.85 -3.28
N ILE A 598 -3.90 -23.12 -3.52
CA ILE A 598 -5.20 -23.58 -4.01
C ILE A 598 -5.95 -24.27 -2.87
N LEU A 599 -7.15 -23.76 -2.56
CA LEU A 599 -8.07 -24.31 -1.57
C LEU A 599 -8.71 -25.64 -2.03
N SER A 600 -9.34 -26.36 -1.10
CA SER A 600 -10.00 -27.65 -1.38
C SER A 600 -11.23 -27.56 -2.29
N ASP A 601 -11.74 -26.36 -2.56
CA ASP A 601 -12.79 -26.08 -3.56
C ASP A 601 -12.23 -25.60 -4.92
N GLY A 602 -10.91 -25.58 -5.08
CA GLY A 602 -10.21 -25.17 -6.31
C GLY A 602 -9.91 -23.68 -6.41
N LYS A 603 -10.36 -22.83 -5.47
CA LYS A 603 -10.07 -21.39 -5.52
C LYS A 603 -8.59 -21.10 -5.20
N LYS A 604 -7.92 -20.34 -6.08
CA LYS A 604 -6.58 -19.79 -5.82
C LYS A 604 -6.72 -18.55 -4.94
N ILE A 605 -6.02 -18.53 -3.81
CA ILE A 605 -5.90 -17.34 -2.94
C ILE A 605 -4.47 -16.80 -2.96
N PHE A 606 -4.30 -15.53 -2.63
CA PHE A 606 -3.01 -14.89 -2.37
C PHE A 606 -3.10 -14.09 -1.06
N LEU A 607 -2.07 -14.19 -0.21
CA LEU A 607 -1.94 -13.45 1.05
C LEU A 607 -0.56 -12.80 1.11
N TRP A 608 -0.52 -11.50 1.39
CA TRP A 608 0.75 -10.79 1.63
C TRP A 608 1.40 -11.29 2.93
N ASP A 609 2.74 -11.28 3.02
CA ASP A 609 3.46 -11.66 4.24
C ASP A 609 2.95 -10.89 5.48
N THR A 610 2.57 -9.63 5.31
CA THR A 610 2.02 -8.74 6.34
C THR A 610 0.65 -9.20 6.89
N GLN A 611 -0.06 -10.05 6.16
CA GLN A 611 -1.33 -10.69 6.53
C GLN A 611 -1.12 -12.11 7.09
N ILE A 612 0.09 -12.69 6.97
CA ILE A 612 0.38 -14.07 7.39
C ILE A 612 0.99 -14.06 8.79
N GLN A 613 0.46 -14.89 9.69
CA GLN A 613 1.06 -15.16 11.00
C GLN A 613 2.06 -16.32 10.92
N SER A 614 1.67 -17.42 10.27
CA SER A 614 2.51 -18.60 10.12
C SER A 614 2.13 -19.47 8.92
N ILE A 615 3.10 -20.24 8.43
CA ILE A 615 2.93 -21.27 7.41
C ILE A 615 3.53 -22.56 7.94
N VAL A 616 2.81 -23.67 7.88
CA VAL A 616 3.31 -25.02 8.23
C VAL A 616 3.22 -25.87 6.98
N PHE A 617 4.34 -26.41 6.50
CA PHE A 617 4.38 -27.28 5.33
C PHE A 617 4.17 -28.74 5.73
N SER A 618 3.58 -29.52 4.82
CA SER A 618 3.50 -30.98 4.96
C SER A 618 4.89 -31.63 4.91
N ASP A 619 5.03 -32.80 5.54
CA ASP A 619 6.28 -33.58 5.62
C ASP A 619 6.72 -34.16 4.26
#